data_AF-A0AAD5K5F8-F1
#
_entry.id   AF-A0AAD5K5F8-F1
#
_cell.length_a   1.000
_cell.length_b   1.000
_cell.length_c   1.000
_cell.angle_alpha   90.00
_cell.angle_beta   90.00
_cell.angle_gamma   90.00
#
_symmetry.space_group_name_H-M   'P 1'
#
loop_
_entity.id
_entity.type
_entity.pdbx_description
1 polymer ?
#
loop_
_entity_poly.entity_id
_entity_poly.type
_entity_poly.pdbx_seq_one_letter_code
_entity_poly.pdbx_strand_id
1 'polypeptide(L)'
;MRTFVSVMMFAFANIWTAIATNEESQVQRGTAGLMLHHQSFSNTNGLSKRHARGTWYNGKDLKNAACYGHDGLPTWDATVHDMIGAMAMKDHEECNKCLKITNNNFPELSVTVMIVDKCAGCTRENWIDLTPYAFQKLSNKGDLNIGVLDISWETVSCNKVHGHLPPGSDKKKKEHGKKSDKKKHDKNKHDDDDERT
;
A
#
# COMPACT_ATOMS: atom_id res chain seq x y z
N MET A 1 -30.23 -38.01 -60.94
CA MET A 1 -28.86 -37.56 -60.60
C MET A 1 -28.74 -36.06 -60.86
N ARG A 2 -27.65 -35.44 -60.38
CA ARG A 2 -27.30 -34.00 -60.45
C ARG A 2 -28.03 -33.09 -59.46
N THR A 3 -27.34 -32.89 -58.35
CA THR A 3 -27.50 -31.85 -57.32
C THR A 3 -27.25 -30.44 -57.87
N PHE A 4 -27.86 -29.44 -57.24
CA PHE A 4 -27.26 -28.10 -57.12
C PHE A 4 -27.39 -27.63 -55.67
N VAL A 5 -26.26 -27.29 -55.05
CA VAL A 5 -26.18 -26.71 -53.70
C VAL A 5 -25.87 -25.22 -53.86
N SER A 6 -26.80 -24.36 -53.50
CA SER A 6 -26.63 -22.90 -53.60
C SER A 6 -25.99 -22.34 -52.35
N VAL A 7 -24.66 -22.28 -52.32
CA VAL A 7 -23.91 -21.58 -51.26
C VAL A 7 -23.93 -20.08 -51.55
N MET A 8 -24.57 -19.29 -50.70
CA MET A 8 -24.34 -17.84 -50.63
C MET A 8 -23.53 -17.51 -49.39
N MET A 9 -22.45 -16.73 -49.59
CA MET A 9 -21.50 -16.38 -48.54
C MET A 9 -22.07 -15.28 -47.64
N PHE A 10 -22.26 -15.58 -46.35
CA PHE A 10 -22.39 -14.53 -45.34
C PHE A 10 -21.00 -14.04 -44.95
N ALA A 11 -20.62 -12.88 -45.50
CA ALA A 11 -19.39 -12.19 -45.14
C ALA A 11 -19.53 -11.55 -43.75
N PHE A 12 -19.29 -12.33 -42.69
CA PHE A 12 -19.25 -11.82 -41.32
C PHE A 12 -18.07 -10.87 -41.13
N ALA A 13 -18.35 -9.57 -41.21
CA ALA A 13 -17.40 -8.53 -40.84
C ALA A 13 -17.11 -8.64 -39.33
N ASN A 14 -15.90 -9.10 -38.98
CA ASN A 14 -15.45 -9.19 -37.60
C ASN A 14 -15.19 -7.77 -37.06
N ILE A 15 -16.24 -7.12 -36.55
CA ILE A 15 -16.15 -5.85 -35.84
C ILE A 15 -15.48 -6.13 -34.50
N TRP A 16 -14.14 -6.01 -34.48
CA TRP A 16 -13.33 -6.19 -33.29
C TRP A 16 -13.41 -4.92 -32.43
N THR A 17 -14.53 -4.74 -31.72
CA THR A 17 -14.71 -3.68 -30.73
C THR A 17 -13.70 -3.86 -29.61
N ALA A 18 -12.63 -3.07 -29.66
CA ALA A 18 -11.68 -2.93 -28.55
C ALA A 18 -12.39 -2.27 -27.37
N ILE A 19 -12.96 -3.08 -26.47
CA ILE A 19 -13.52 -2.63 -25.20
C ILE A 19 -12.35 -2.17 -24.33
N ALA A 20 -12.15 -0.85 -24.28
CA ALA A 20 -11.23 -0.24 -23.34
C ALA A 20 -11.78 -0.41 -21.92
N THR A 21 -11.31 -1.44 -21.22
CA THR A 21 -11.58 -1.63 -19.80
C THR A 21 -10.88 -0.53 -19.02
N ASN A 22 -11.62 0.50 -18.60
CA ASN A 22 -11.15 1.44 -17.61
C ASN A 22 -10.80 0.65 -16.34
N GLU A 23 -9.61 0.88 -15.77
CA GLU A 23 -9.18 0.27 -14.52
C GLU A 23 -9.92 0.94 -13.35
N GLU A 24 -11.18 0.55 -13.17
CA GLU A 24 -12.03 1.06 -12.10
C GLU A 24 -11.53 0.51 -10.76
N SER A 25 -10.84 1.39 -10.03
CA SER A 25 -10.39 1.22 -8.65
C SER A 25 -11.47 0.55 -7.79
N GLN A 26 -11.30 -0.75 -7.50
CA GLN A 26 -12.33 -1.55 -6.84
C GLN A 26 -12.41 -1.18 -5.35
N VAL A 27 -13.43 -0.41 -4.97
CA VAL A 27 -13.62 0.05 -3.59
C VAL A 27 -14.03 -1.11 -2.67
N GLN A 28 -13.12 -1.55 -1.80
CA GLN A 28 -13.40 -2.55 -0.77
C GLN A 28 -14.12 -1.95 0.45
N ARG A 29 -14.95 -2.75 1.12
CA ARG A 29 -15.49 -2.47 2.47
C ARG A 29 -14.60 -3.11 3.53
N GLY A 30 -14.33 -2.42 4.63
CA GLY A 30 -13.42 -2.91 5.67
C GLY A 30 -13.65 -2.32 7.05
N THR A 31 -12.66 -2.49 7.93
CA THR A 31 -12.70 -1.99 9.30
C THR A 31 -11.35 -1.38 9.66
N ALA A 32 -11.34 -0.12 10.10
CA ALA A 32 -10.14 0.53 10.60
C ALA A 32 -10.02 0.33 12.11
N GLY A 33 -8.89 -0.23 12.56
CA GLY A 33 -8.44 -0.22 13.95
C GLY A 33 -7.47 0.92 14.22
N LEU A 34 -7.32 1.26 15.50
CA LEU A 34 -6.21 2.06 16.00
C LEU A 34 -5.08 1.12 16.44
N MET A 35 -3.86 1.37 15.98
CA MET A 35 -2.60 0.81 16.51
C MET A 35 -2.37 1.28 17.96
N LEU A 36 -3.23 0.81 18.86
CA LEU A 36 -3.12 0.96 20.31
C LEU A 36 -1.99 0.07 20.79
N HIS A 37 -1.07 0.71 21.57
CA HIS A 37 1.47 0.33 22.84
C HIS A 37 1.72 -0.36 24.27
N HIS A 38 1.95 -1.70 24.30
CA HIS A 38 1.37 -2.67 25.26
C HIS A 38 1.84 -2.51 26.74
N GLN A 39 1.53 -1.33 27.27
CA GLN A 39 2.02 -0.71 28.48
C GLN A 39 1.00 0.37 28.86
N SER A 40 -0.08 -0.09 29.50
CA SER A 40 -0.76 0.68 30.54
C SER A 40 -1.47 2.00 30.13
N PHE A 41 -2.51 1.91 29.29
CA PHE A 41 -3.63 2.87 29.41
C PHE A 41 -4.54 2.51 30.62
N SER A 42 -3.91 2.40 31.79
CA SER A 42 -4.44 1.74 32.99
C SER A 42 -5.12 2.72 33.95
N ASN A 43 -6.02 3.59 33.46
CA ASN A 43 -6.92 4.34 34.37
C ASN A 43 -8.23 4.87 33.77
N THR A 44 -8.93 4.10 32.93
CA THR A 44 -10.35 4.34 32.63
C THR A 44 -11.18 3.07 32.71
N ASN A 45 -12.21 3.08 33.57
CA ASN A 45 -13.12 1.96 33.82
C ASN A 45 -14.12 1.77 32.67
N GLY A 46 -13.63 1.35 31.50
CA GLY A 46 -14.44 1.13 30.30
C GLY A 46 -13.74 0.44 29.12
N LEU A 47 -12.41 0.33 29.12
CA LEU A 47 -11.63 -0.29 28.03
C LEU A 47 -11.19 -1.74 28.33
N SER A 48 -11.99 -2.48 29.10
CA SER A 48 -11.71 -3.88 29.43
C SER A 48 -11.59 -4.75 28.18
N LYS A 49 -10.40 -5.33 27.97
CA LYS A 49 -10.13 -6.47 27.07
C LYS A 49 -10.89 -6.46 25.72
N ARG A 50 -10.64 -5.46 24.87
CA ARG A 50 -11.04 -5.52 23.44
C ARG A 50 -10.16 -6.54 22.67
N HIS A 51 -10.35 -7.83 22.95
CA HIS A 51 -9.53 -9.03 22.65
C HIS A 51 -9.00 -9.30 21.21
N ALA A 52 -9.19 -8.40 20.24
CA ALA A 52 -8.92 -8.64 18.81
C ALA A 52 -8.61 -7.34 18.05
N ARG A 53 -7.75 -6.47 18.58
CA ARG A 53 -7.50 -5.14 18.02
C ARG A 53 -6.01 -4.76 18.01
N GLY A 54 -5.48 -4.83 16.81
CA GLY A 54 -4.26 -4.16 16.39
C GLY A 54 -2.97 -4.95 16.51
N THR A 55 -2.03 -4.62 15.63
CA THR A 55 -0.62 -5.03 15.73
C THR A 55 0.19 -3.77 15.98
N TRP A 56 0.89 -3.78 17.11
CA TRP A 56 1.40 -2.54 17.64
C TRP A 56 2.86 -2.62 18.05
N TYR A 57 3.53 -1.55 17.67
CA TYR A 57 4.95 -1.41 17.62
C TYR A 57 5.27 0.02 18.05
N ASN A 58 6.11 0.23 19.06
CA ASN A 58 6.74 1.54 19.25
C ASN A 58 7.97 1.65 18.32
N GLY A 59 8.69 2.78 18.35
CA GLY A 59 9.83 3.03 17.46
C GLY A 59 11.01 2.05 17.56
N LYS A 60 11.02 1.07 18.47
CA LYS A 60 11.92 -0.09 18.43
C LYS A 60 11.37 -1.24 17.61
N ASP A 61 10.08 -1.54 17.78
CA ASP A 61 9.46 -2.71 17.18
C ASP A 61 9.13 -2.44 15.70
N LEU A 62 8.87 -1.16 15.33
CA LEU A 62 8.68 -0.71 13.94
C LEU A 62 9.92 -0.88 13.07
N LYS A 63 11.10 -1.16 13.65
CA LYS A 63 12.36 -1.37 12.92
C LYS A 63 12.35 -2.61 12.02
N ASN A 64 11.46 -3.56 12.29
CA ASN A 64 11.32 -4.84 11.57
C ASN A 64 9.90 -5.01 10.97
N ALA A 65 9.24 -3.92 10.58
CA ALA A 65 7.95 -3.98 9.90
C ALA A 65 8.04 -4.83 8.61
N ALA A 66 7.04 -5.67 8.33
CA ALA A 66 7.13 -6.75 7.36
C ALA A 66 7.46 -6.31 5.91
N CYS A 67 7.17 -5.06 5.54
CA CYS A 67 7.47 -4.55 4.20
C CYS A 67 8.86 -3.93 4.05
N TYR A 68 9.66 -3.85 5.12
CA TYR A 68 10.99 -3.25 5.08
C TYR A 68 11.97 -4.15 4.32
N GLY A 69 12.73 -3.56 3.39
CA GLY A 69 13.57 -4.29 2.43
C GLY A 69 12.82 -4.85 1.22
N HIS A 70 11.48 -4.83 1.23
CA HIS A 70 10.64 -5.24 0.09
C HIS A 70 10.30 -4.03 -0.80
N ASP A 71 10.24 -4.25 -2.12
CA ASP A 71 9.91 -3.25 -3.16
C ASP A 71 10.65 -1.89 -3.07
N GLY A 72 11.85 -1.89 -2.49
CA GLY A 72 12.70 -0.70 -2.35
C GLY A 72 12.37 0.19 -1.15
N LEU A 73 11.53 -0.25 -0.22
CA LEU A 73 11.28 0.45 1.05
C LEU A 73 12.49 0.26 2.00
N PRO A 74 13.21 1.33 2.39
CA PRO A 74 14.28 1.22 3.36
C PRO A 74 13.73 1.02 4.77
N THR A 75 14.50 0.33 5.62
CA THR A 75 14.26 0.31 7.08
C THR A 75 14.26 1.73 7.63
N TRP A 76 13.23 2.08 8.40
CA TRP A 76 13.00 3.43 8.90
C TRP A 76 12.30 3.42 10.27
N ASP A 77 12.66 4.39 11.12
CA ASP A 77 12.10 4.55 12.47
C ASP A 77 10.76 5.30 12.39
N ALA A 78 9.70 4.53 12.11
CA ALA A 78 8.33 5.03 12.04
C ALA A 78 7.78 5.47 13.42
N THR A 79 6.74 6.30 13.39
CA THR A 79 6.22 7.07 14.51
C THR A 79 4.68 7.09 14.56
N VAL A 80 4.13 7.62 15.65
CA VAL A 80 2.66 7.79 15.81
C VAL A 80 2.05 8.88 14.91
N HIS A 81 2.88 9.67 14.22
CA HIS A 81 2.48 10.80 13.38
C HIS A 81 2.48 10.50 11.87
N ASP A 82 2.82 9.27 11.48
CA ASP A 82 2.99 8.92 10.08
C ASP A 82 1.69 8.40 9.45
N MET A 83 1.53 8.65 8.15
CA MET A 83 0.37 8.21 7.38
C MET A 83 0.56 6.77 6.89
N ILE A 84 0.66 5.84 7.83
CA ILE A 84 0.92 4.42 7.58
C ILE A 84 -0.12 3.53 8.29
N GLY A 85 -0.13 2.25 7.93
CA GLY A 85 -0.89 1.22 8.62
C GLY A 85 -0.37 -0.19 8.34
N ALA A 86 -0.98 -1.14 9.04
CA ALA A 86 -0.76 -2.58 8.88
C ALA A 86 -2.07 -3.26 8.45
N MET A 87 -2.01 -4.33 7.65
CA MET A 87 -3.24 -5.08 7.30
C MET A 87 -2.99 -6.59 7.22
N ALA A 88 -4.08 -7.37 7.21
CA ALA A 88 -4.00 -8.80 6.93
C ALA A 88 -3.55 -8.99 5.46
N MET A 89 -2.45 -9.73 5.27
CA MET A 89 -1.81 -9.93 3.96
C MET A 89 -1.10 -11.29 3.94
N LYS A 90 -1.01 -11.94 2.78
CA LYS A 90 -0.33 -13.22 2.54
C LYS A 90 1.02 -12.97 1.86
N ASP A 91 2.08 -13.43 2.52
CA ASP A 91 3.45 -13.08 2.16
C ASP A 91 3.64 -11.56 2.27
N HIS A 92 3.71 -10.81 1.16
CA HIS A 92 3.97 -9.36 1.12
C HIS A 92 3.16 -8.62 0.03
N GLU A 93 2.02 -9.16 -0.41
CA GLU A 93 1.30 -8.70 -1.60
C GLU A 93 0.62 -7.32 -1.45
N GLU A 94 0.39 -6.86 -0.21
CA GLU A 94 -0.13 -5.52 0.09
C GLU A 94 0.96 -4.49 0.43
N CYS A 95 2.23 -4.91 0.52
CA CYS A 95 3.33 -4.03 0.90
C CYS A 95 3.53 -2.86 -0.08
N ASN A 96 3.83 -1.68 0.47
CA ASN A 96 4.14 -0.45 -0.27
C ASN A 96 3.02 0.07 -1.18
N LYS A 97 1.82 -0.50 -1.10
CA LYS A 97 0.60 0.11 -1.63
C LYS A 97 0.20 1.27 -0.72
N CYS A 98 -0.41 2.29 -1.33
CA CYS A 98 -1.14 3.29 -0.57
C CYS A 98 -2.64 3.08 -0.75
N LEU A 99 -3.38 3.17 0.35
CA LEU A 99 -4.82 3.02 0.37
C LEU A 99 -5.45 4.37 0.69
N LYS A 100 -6.37 4.83 -0.17
CA LYS A 100 -7.30 5.90 0.21
C LYS A 100 -8.43 5.25 0.99
N ILE A 101 -8.58 5.63 2.25
CA ILE A 101 -9.58 5.14 3.19
C ILE A 101 -10.58 6.26 3.46
N THR A 102 -11.87 5.93 3.51
CA THR A 102 -12.98 6.85 3.80
C THR A 102 -13.84 6.24 4.92
N ASN A 103 -14.28 7.06 5.86
CA ASN A 103 -15.17 6.65 6.95
C ASN A 103 -16.61 6.54 6.42
N ASN A 104 -17.22 5.36 6.49
CA ASN A 104 -18.56 5.12 5.92
C ASN A 104 -19.66 5.96 6.61
N ASN A 105 -19.43 6.39 7.85
CA ASN A 105 -20.37 7.21 8.62
C ASN A 105 -20.13 8.73 8.44
N PHE A 106 -18.96 9.10 7.91
CA PHE A 106 -18.50 10.49 7.73
C PHE A 106 -17.70 10.57 6.41
N PRO A 107 -18.34 10.52 5.24
CA PRO A 107 -17.65 10.35 3.95
C PRO A 107 -16.69 11.49 3.58
N GLU A 108 -16.82 12.65 4.23
CA GLU A 108 -15.88 13.77 4.16
C GLU A 108 -14.55 13.50 4.87
N LEU A 109 -14.52 12.55 5.82
CA LEU A 109 -13.32 12.11 6.50
C LEU A 109 -12.66 11.00 5.69
N SER A 110 -11.57 11.36 5.02
CA SER A 110 -10.77 10.44 4.22
C SER A 110 -9.27 10.70 4.42
N VAL A 111 -8.49 9.63 4.44
CA VAL A 111 -7.03 9.64 4.55
C VAL A 111 -6.42 8.76 3.47
N THR A 112 -5.27 9.14 2.94
CA THR A 112 -4.41 8.19 2.23
C THR A 112 -3.31 7.74 3.18
N VAL A 113 -3.10 6.43 3.31
CA VAL A 113 -2.03 5.82 4.12
C VAL A 113 -1.23 4.81 3.32
N MET A 114 -0.01 4.49 3.73
CA MET A 114 0.81 3.42 3.16
C MET A 114 0.78 2.15 4.02
N ILE A 115 0.66 1.00 3.39
CA ILE A 115 0.81 -0.29 4.06
C ILE A 115 2.29 -0.64 4.14
N VAL A 116 2.80 -0.70 5.38
CA VAL A 116 4.24 -0.97 5.67
C VAL A 116 4.45 -2.21 6.54
N ASP A 117 3.38 -2.83 7.04
CA ASP A 117 3.48 -3.96 7.95
C ASP A 117 2.30 -4.94 7.85
N LYS A 118 2.50 -6.16 8.34
CA LYS A 118 1.55 -7.26 8.35
C LYS A 118 0.84 -7.37 9.69
N CYS A 119 -0.46 -7.08 9.69
CA CYS A 119 -1.29 -7.18 10.87
C CYS A 119 -1.62 -8.65 11.21
N ALA A 120 -0.70 -9.33 11.92
CA ALA A 120 -0.88 -10.69 12.43
C ALA A 120 -2.12 -10.86 13.35
N GLY A 121 -2.60 -9.79 13.99
CA GLY A 121 -3.83 -9.78 14.79
C GLY A 121 -5.12 -9.54 13.99
N CYS A 122 -5.03 -9.25 12.70
CA CYS A 122 -6.19 -8.92 11.87
C CYS A 122 -6.94 -10.19 11.44
N THR A 123 -7.99 -10.53 12.19
CA THR A 123 -8.83 -11.74 11.99
C THR A 123 -9.67 -11.74 10.70
N ARG A 124 -9.54 -10.72 9.84
CA ARG A 124 -10.23 -10.57 8.56
C ARG A 124 -9.32 -9.84 7.59
N GLU A 125 -9.35 -10.24 6.32
CA GLU A 125 -8.57 -9.63 5.21
C GLU A 125 -8.78 -8.11 5.13
N ASN A 126 -10.01 -7.64 5.31
CA ASN A 126 -10.36 -6.22 5.17
C ASN A 126 -10.19 -5.40 6.46
N TRP A 127 -9.37 -5.83 7.42
CA TRP A 127 -9.00 -5.01 8.59
C TRP A 127 -7.67 -4.29 8.35
N ILE A 128 -7.68 -2.97 8.54
CA ILE A 128 -6.50 -2.10 8.47
C ILE A 128 -6.29 -1.47 9.84
N ASP A 129 -5.10 -1.60 10.40
CA ASP A 129 -4.71 -1.00 11.67
C ASP A 129 -3.90 0.28 11.39
N LEU A 130 -4.34 1.41 11.93
CA LEU A 130 -3.82 2.74 11.58
C LEU A 130 -3.04 3.39 12.73
N THR A 131 -2.01 4.18 12.41
CA THR A 131 -1.33 5.01 13.41
C THR A 131 -2.33 5.94 14.12
N PRO A 132 -2.02 6.39 15.36
CA PRO A 132 -2.84 7.36 16.07
C PRO A 132 -3.21 8.60 15.24
N TYR A 133 -2.27 9.15 14.46
CA TYR A 133 -2.54 10.34 13.63
C TYR A 133 -3.38 10.03 12.38
N ALA A 134 -3.17 8.89 11.71
CA ALA A 134 -4.01 8.48 10.59
C ALA A 134 -5.44 8.14 11.04
N PHE A 135 -5.60 7.42 12.17
CA PHE A 135 -6.90 7.15 12.77
C PHE A 135 -7.58 8.45 13.22
N GLN A 136 -6.84 9.38 13.85
CA GLN A 136 -7.39 10.67 14.30
C GLN A 136 -8.01 11.45 13.16
N LYS A 137 -7.31 11.57 12.01
CA LYS A 137 -7.84 12.24 10.80
C LYS A 137 -9.08 11.57 10.21
N LEU A 138 -9.26 10.27 10.42
CA LEU A 138 -10.39 9.48 9.89
C LEU A 138 -11.57 9.41 10.88
N SER A 139 -11.32 9.62 12.17
CA SER A 139 -12.31 9.60 13.25
C SER A 139 -13.05 10.94 13.40
N ASN A 140 -14.35 10.89 13.67
CA ASN A 140 -15.14 12.10 13.92
C ASN A 140 -14.57 12.89 15.10
N LYS A 141 -14.34 14.20 14.92
CA LYS A 141 -13.71 15.13 15.88
C LYS A 141 -12.31 14.69 16.39
N GLY A 142 -11.67 13.72 15.75
CA GLY A 142 -10.38 13.19 16.21
C GLY A 142 -10.48 12.27 17.43
N ASP A 143 -11.65 11.68 17.73
CA ASP A 143 -11.83 10.81 18.89
C ASP A 143 -11.24 9.40 18.69
N LEU A 144 -10.12 9.15 19.38
CA LEU A 144 -9.46 7.84 19.43
C LEU A 144 -10.23 6.80 20.26
N ASN A 145 -11.13 7.20 21.17
CA ASN A 145 -11.81 6.29 22.10
C ASN A 145 -12.82 5.38 21.41
N ILE A 146 -13.34 5.81 20.25
CA ILE A 146 -14.14 4.97 19.33
C ILE A 146 -13.38 3.67 19.04
N GLY A 147 -12.09 3.78 18.70
CA GLY A 147 -11.13 2.67 18.54
C GLY A 147 -11.40 1.69 17.38
N VAL A 148 -12.55 1.81 16.69
CA VAL A 148 -12.87 1.14 15.42
C VAL A 148 -13.75 2.06 14.57
N LEU A 149 -13.48 2.12 13.27
CA LEU A 149 -14.33 2.79 12.27
C LEU A 149 -14.78 1.78 11.20
N ASP A 150 -16.03 1.87 10.77
CA ASP A 150 -16.49 1.23 9.52
C ASP A 150 -16.00 2.06 8.33
N ILE A 151 -15.36 1.42 7.36
CA ILE A 151 -14.65 2.10 6.27
C ILE A 151 -14.93 1.51 4.90
N SER A 152 -14.69 2.31 3.89
CA SER A 152 -14.39 1.87 2.53
C SER A 152 -12.96 2.27 2.18
N TRP A 153 -12.26 1.47 1.41
CA TRP A 153 -10.91 1.77 0.95
C TRP A 153 -10.69 1.38 -0.50
N GLU A 154 -9.70 1.99 -1.13
CA GLU A 154 -9.27 1.72 -2.50
C GLU A 154 -7.75 1.88 -2.63
N THR A 155 -7.10 1.10 -3.49
CA THR A 155 -5.66 1.25 -3.77
C THR A 155 -5.41 2.48 -4.65
N VAL A 156 -4.50 3.35 -4.24
CA VAL A 156 -4.13 4.57 -4.98
C VAL A 156 -2.62 4.77 -5.05
N SER A 157 -2.18 5.58 -6.01
CA SER A 157 -0.79 6.04 -6.08
C SER A 157 -0.39 6.83 -4.83
N CYS A 158 0.75 6.49 -4.24
CA CYS A 158 1.24 7.05 -2.97
C CYS A 158 1.50 8.57 -2.98
N ASN A 159 1.62 9.20 -4.16
CA ASN A 159 1.73 10.66 -4.27
C ASN A 159 0.45 11.43 -3.88
N LYS A 160 -0.58 10.73 -3.37
CA LYS A 160 -1.82 11.28 -2.78
C LYS A 160 -1.81 11.28 -1.24
N VAL A 161 -0.68 11.00 -0.58
CA VAL A 161 -0.58 11.02 0.89
C VAL A 161 -0.29 12.43 1.41
N HIS A 162 -1.07 12.85 2.41
CA HIS A 162 -0.96 14.16 3.05
C HIS A 162 -0.51 14.02 4.51
N GLY A 163 0.79 13.79 4.70
CA GLY A 163 1.48 13.69 5.99
C GLY A 163 2.88 13.09 5.80
N HIS A 164 3.52 12.67 6.88
CA HIS A 164 4.83 12.03 6.82
C HIS A 164 4.69 10.57 6.36
N LEU A 165 5.68 10.11 5.59
CA LEU A 165 5.77 8.78 4.96
C LEU A 165 7.21 8.25 5.07
N PRO A 166 7.42 6.92 4.88
CA PRO A 166 8.76 6.36 4.76
C PRO A 166 9.58 7.05 3.67
N PRO A 167 10.87 7.34 3.91
CA PRO A 167 11.73 8.01 2.95
C PRO A 167 11.94 7.16 1.69
N GLY A 168 11.85 7.79 0.51
CA GLY A 168 12.08 7.13 -0.78
C GLY A 168 10.82 6.55 -1.46
N SER A 169 9.68 6.56 -0.78
CA SER A 169 8.38 6.12 -1.32
C SER A 169 7.95 6.81 -2.63
N ASP A 170 8.35 8.08 -2.85
CA ASP A 170 8.09 8.82 -4.09
C ASP A 170 8.81 8.26 -5.34
N LYS A 171 9.80 7.36 -5.18
CA LYS A 171 10.73 6.99 -6.25
C LYS A 171 10.17 6.02 -7.30
N LYS A 172 8.99 5.43 -7.11
CA LYS A 172 8.38 4.37 -7.98
C LYS A 172 7.88 4.89 -9.36
N LYS A 173 8.62 5.84 -9.97
CA LYS A 173 8.23 6.59 -11.19
C LYS A 173 9.28 6.62 -12.31
N LYS A 174 10.30 5.75 -12.29
CA LYS A 174 11.40 5.77 -13.30
C LYS A 174 11.84 4.45 -13.95
N GLU A 175 11.45 3.27 -13.47
CA GLU A 175 12.04 1.98 -13.93
C GLU A 175 11.17 1.11 -14.86
N HIS A 176 10.15 1.70 -15.49
CA HIS A 176 9.47 1.14 -16.68
C HIS A 176 9.70 1.99 -17.93
N GLY A 177 10.85 2.68 -18.01
CA GLY A 177 11.04 3.80 -18.91
C GLY A 177 12.43 3.97 -19.56
N LYS A 178 13.27 2.94 -19.65
CA LYS A 178 14.40 2.97 -20.60
C LYS A 178 14.90 1.58 -21.03
N LYS A 179 14.94 1.38 -22.35
CA LYS A 179 15.58 0.23 -23.00
C LYS A 179 17.08 0.23 -22.72
N SER A 180 17.65 -0.97 -22.77
CA SER A 180 19.07 -1.19 -22.98
C SER A 180 19.57 -0.49 -24.24
N ASP A 181 20.68 0.23 -24.11
CA ASP A 181 21.55 0.53 -25.26
C ASP A 181 23.00 0.24 -24.87
N LYS A 182 23.57 -0.79 -25.50
CA LYS A 182 24.87 -1.35 -25.20
C LYS A 182 25.85 -0.93 -26.30
N LYS A 183 26.61 0.14 -26.09
CA LYS A 183 27.73 0.48 -26.98
C LYS A 183 29.06 0.57 -26.24
N LYS A 184 30.00 -0.23 -26.73
CA LYS A 184 31.35 -0.49 -26.22
C LYS A 184 32.34 0.16 -27.18
N HIS A 185 33.24 1.01 -26.67
CA HIS A 185 34.54 1.44 -27.24
C HIS A 185 35.11 2.54 -26.33
N ASP A 186 36.41 2.68 -26.10
CA ASP A 186 37.49 1.67 -26.17
C ASP A 186 38.64 2.11 -25.23
N LYS A 187 39.74 1.36 -25.22
CA LYS A 187 40.92 1.58 -24.39
C LYS A 187 41.48 3.01 -24.47
N ASN A 188 42.16 3.42 -23.41
CA ASN A 188 43.60 3.67 -23.53
C ASN A 188 44.35 3.23 -22.26
N LYS A 189 45.65 2.95 -22.42
CA LYS A 189 46.55 2.35 -21.43
C LYS A 189 47.92 3.02 -21.55
N HIS A 190 48.39 3.64 -20.47
CA HIS A 190 49.77 3.86 -20.02
C HIS A 190 49.62 3.77 -18.48
N ASP A 191 50.32 2.93 -17.70
CA ASP A 191 51.72 2.46 -17.75
C ASP A 191 52.73 3.57 -17.39
N ASP A 192 53.90 3.13 -16.93
CA ASP A 192 55.00 3.88 -16.30
C ASP A 192 54.66 4.28 -14.83
N ASP A 193 55.17 3.64 -13.76
CA ASP A 193 56.57 3.40 -13.30
C ASP A 193 57.16 4.64 -12.59
N ASP A 194 58.00 4.58 -11.53
CA ASP A 194 58.32 3.59 -10.48
C ASP A 194 59.09 4.38 -9.34
N GLU A 195 59.68 3.68 -8.37
CA GLU A 195 60.80 4.09 -7.50
C GLU A 195 60.60 5.08 -6.32
N ARG A 196 60.60 4.45 -5.13
CA ARG A 196 61.57 4.61 -4.02
C ARG A 196 61.47 5.72 -2.95
N THR A 197 61.89 5.26 -1.76
CA THR A 197 62.43 5.94 -0.55
C THR A 197 61.57 6.97 0.16
#